data_AF-A0A9E9DDS2-F1
#
_entry.id   AF-A0A9E9DDS2-F1
#
_cell.length_a   1.000
_cell.length_b   1.000
_cell.length_c   1.000
_cell.angle_alpha   90.00
_cell.angle_beta   90.00
_cell.angle_gamma   90.00
#
_symmetry.space_group_name_H-M   'P 1'
#
loop_
_entity.id
_entity.type
_entity.pdbx_description
1 polymer ?
#
loop_
_entity_poly.entity_id
_entity_poly.type
_entity_poly.pdbx_seq_one_letter_code
_entity_poly.pdbx_strand_id
1 'polypeptide(L)'
;MSPVGVWKTIDDNTGKPKALVTISEKDGEYVGVVTKGLGENDDPARVCTACTDARKGQKMLGMQIIRGIRKDGEVYDGGKILDPENGMEYSCKITVIDGGKKLDVRGYLGISLLGRTQTWIRDQ
;
A
#
# COMPACT_ATOMS: atom_id res chain seq x y z
N MET A 1 13.42 11.33 -5.69
CA MET A 1 12.82 11.25 -4.33
C MET A 1 12.40 9.81 -4.06
N SER A 2 12.41 9.35 -2.80
CA SER A 2 12.19 7.93 -2.44
C SER A 2 10.83 7.70 -1.75
N PRO A 3 10.14 6.58 -2.05
CA PRO A 3 8.94 6.16 -1.34
C PRO A 3 9.27 5.49 0.00
N VAL A 4 10.54 5.26 0.34
CA VAL A 4 10.93 4.72 1.65
C VAL A 4 10.44 5.66 2.75
N GLY A 5 9.81 5.09 3.78
CA GLY A 5 9.25 5.82 4.91
C GLY A 5 7.96 5.20 5.44
N VAL A 6 7.38 5.87 6.44
CA VAL A 6 6.07 5.51 7.01
C VAL A 6 5.00 6.39 6.37
N TRP A 7 3.90 5.77 5.96
CA TRP A 7 2.85 6.42 5.19
C TRP A 7 1.48 6.14 5.79
N LYS A 8 0.72 7.20 6.03
CA LYS A 8 -0.68 7.15 6.38
C LYS A 8 -1.52 6.94 5.12
N THR A 9 -2.22 5.81 5.06
CA THR A 9 -3.16 5.51 3.99
C THR A 9 -4.50 6.20 4.25
N ILE A 10 -5.13 6.72 3.21
CA ILE A 10 -6.40 7.45 3.27
C ILE A 10 -7.43 6.69 2.46
N ASP A 11 -8.59 6.42 3.05
CA ASP A 11 -9.73 5.87 2.32
C ASP A 11 -10.22 6.91 1.30
N ASP A 12 -10.23 6.56 0.02
CA ASP A 12 -10.62 7.45 -1.08
C ASP A 12 -12.12 7.73 -1.14
N ASN A 13 -12.95 6.92 -0.48
CA ASN A 13 -14.40 7.12 -0.43
C ASN A 13 -14.81 7.98 0.77
N THR A 14 -14.14 7.83 1.92
CA THR A 14 -14.52 8.49 3.18
C THR A 14 -13.57 9.60 3.63
N GLY A 15 -12.36 9.65 3.09
CA GLY A 15 -11.31 10.59 3.48
C GLY A 15 -10.66 10.29 4.84
N LYS A 16 -11.01 9.17 5.48
CA LYS A 16 -10.49 8.81 6.81
C LYS A 16 -9.16 8.04 6.71
N PRO A 17 -8.23 8.24 7.66
CA PRO A 17 -7.03 7.42 7.76
C PRO A 17 -7.36 5.95 8.04
N LYS A 18 -6.72 5.01 7.34
CA LYS A 18 -6.95 3.57 7.52
C LYS A 18 -5.81 2.86 8.25
N ALA A 19 -4.56 3.15 7.88
CA ALA A 19 -3.40 2.46 8.43
C ALA A 19 -2.12 3.28 8.27
N LEU A 20 -1.08 2.90 9.01
CA LEU A 20 0.31 3.21 8.69
C LEU A 20 0.93 2.02 7.93
N VAL A 21 1.55 2.34 6.80
CA VAL A 21 2.30 1.38 5.98
C VAL A 21 3.75 1.84 5.93
N THR A 22 4.66 0.96 6.31
CA THR A 22 6.10 1.21 6.18
C THR A 22 6.58 0.66 4.86
N ILE A 23 7.14 1.53 4.01
CA ILE A 23 7.81 1.15 2.78
C ILE A 23 9.32 1.12 3.04
N SER A 24 9.93 0.00 2.70
CA SER A 24 11.37 -0.23 2.76
C SER A 24 11.90 -0.66 1.39
N GLU A 25 13.21 -0.55 1.20
CA GLU A 25 13.88 -0.96 -0.03
C GLU A 25 14.95 -2.00 0.32
N LYS A 26 15.04 -3.05 -0.49
CA LYS A 26 16.10 -4.06 -0.43
C LYS A 26 16.37 -4.57 -1.83
N ASP A 27 17.64 -4.55 -2.25
CA ASP A 27 18.11 -5.10 -3.54
C ASP A 27 17.34 -4.52 -4.77
N GLY A 28 16.98 -3.24 -4.68
CA GLY A 28 16.24 -2.48 -5.66
C GLY A 28 14.73 -2.76 -5.68
N GLU A 29 14.23 -3.60 -4.79
CA GLU A 29 12.80 -3.89 -4.62
C GLU A 29 12.22 -3.13 -3.44
N TYR A 30 11.07 -2.49 -3.65
CA TYR A 30 10.33 -1.76 -2.64
C TYR A 30 9.19 -2.62 -2.09
N VAL A 31 9.15 -2.74 -0.77
CA VAL A 31 8.21 -3.58 -0.03
C VAL A 31 7.44 -2.73 0.97
N GLY A 32 6.13 -2.90 1.03
CA GLY A 32 5.24 -2.18 1.94
C GLY A 32 4.54 -3.12 2.91
N VAL A 33 4.65 -2.81 4.21
CA VAL A 33 4.09 -3.61 5.31
C VAL A 33 3.16 -2.74 6.16
N VAL A 34 1.99 -3.26 6.51
CA VAL A 34 1.08 -2.61 7.45
C VAL A 34 1.68 -2.67 8.86
N THR A 35 2.02 -1.53 9.45
CA THR A 35 2.65 -1.45 10.77
C THR A 35 1.72 -0.96 11.87
N LYS A 36 0.57 -0.36 11.51
CA LYS A 36 -0.46 0.04 12.47
C LYS A 36 -1.81 0.24 11.76
N GLY A 37 -2.91 -0.19 12.37
CA GLY A 37 -4.26 0.20 11.96
C GLY A 37 -4.64 1.56 12.54
N LEU A 38 -5.54 2.31 11.90
CA LEU A 38 -5.99 3.61 12.37
C LEU A 38 -7.52 3.70 12.39
N GLY A 39 -8.07 4.43 13.36
CA GLY A 39 -9.52 4.61 13.50
C GLY A 39 -10.21 3.28 13.76
N GLU A 40 -11.23 2.96 12.96
CA GLU A 40 -11.95 1.68 13.03
C GLU A 40 -11.08 0.46 12.72
N ASN A 41 -9.89 0.69 12.15
CA ASN A 41 -8.94 -0.37 11.81
C ASN A 41 -7.89 -0.61 12.91
N ASP A 42 -7.87 0.16 14.01
CA ASP A 42 -6.88 0.09 15.11
C ASP A 42 -7.14 -1.07 16.09
N ASP A 43 -7.46 -2.24 15.56
CA ASP A 43 -7.48 -3.50 16.29
C ASP A 43 -6.35 -4.42 15.77
N PRO A 44 -5.31 -4.70 16.58
CA PRO A 44 -4.18 -5.53 16.17
C PRO A 44 -4.55 -7.02 16.00
N ALA A 45 -5.74 -7.44 16.42
CA ALA A 45 -6.24 -8.80 16.22
C ALA A 45 -6.90 -9.01 14.84
N ARG A 46 -7.12 -7.94 14.05
CA ARG A 46 -7.71 -8.04 12.71
C ARG A 46 -6.87 -8.96 11.82
N VAL A 47 -7.58 -9.84 11.12
CA VAL A 47 -7.01 -10.81 10.17
C VAL A 47 -7.59 -10.61 8.78
N CYS A 48 -6.85 -10.96 7.73
CA CYS A 48 -7.37 -10.92 6.37
C CYS A 48 -8.34 -12.08 6.13
N THR A 49 -9.64 -11.85 6.35
CA THR A 49 -10.69 -12.85 6.10
C THR A 49 -11.01 -12.99 4.62
N ALA A 50 -10.87 -11.89 3.85
CA ALA A 50 -11.18 -11.83 2.44
C ALA A 50 -10.08 -12.44 1.54
N CYS A 51 -8.84 -12.49 2.01
CA CYS A 51 -7.74 -13.13 1.27
C CYS A 51 -8.08 -14.60 0.96
N THR A 52 -7.67 -15.06 -0.21
CA THR A 52 -7.92 -16.45 -0.66
C THR A 52 -6.65 -17.29 -0.75
N ASP A 53 -5.49 -16.68 -0.48
CA ASP A 53 -4.18 -17.32 -0.53
C ASP A 53 -3.61 -17.59 0.88
N ALA A 54 -2.28 -17.78 0.98
CA ALA A 54 -1.58 -18.04 2.23
C ALA A 54 -1.77 -16.95 3.31
N ARG A 55 -2.25 -15.75 2.94
CA ARG A 55 -2.53 -14.66 3.88
C ARG A 55 -3.92 -14.75 4.49
N LYS A 56 -4.78 -15.67 4.05
CA LYS A 56 -6.10 -15.90 4.66
C LYS A 56 -5.97 -16.24 6.14
N GLY A 57 -6.68 -15.50 6.98
CA GLY A 57 -6.67 -15.67 8.44
C GLY A 57 -5.38 -15.20 9.11
N GLN A 58 -4.40 -14.67 8.37
CA GLN A 58 -3.21 -14.04 8.94
C GLN A 58 -3.52 -12.63 9.42
N LYS A 59 -2.82 -12.18 10.45
CA LYS A 59 -2.95 -10.81 10.96
C LYS A 59 -2.64 -9.80 9.86
N MET A 60 -3.48 -8.77 9.76
CA MET A 60 -3.20 -7.64 8.87
C MET A 60 -2.02 -6.81 9.39
N LEU A 61 -1.87 -6.70 10.72
CA LEU A 61 -0.68 -6.13 11.33
C LEU A 61 0.55 -6.98 11.00
N GLY A 62 1.57 -6.36 10.39
CA GLY A 62 2.76 -7.03 9.89
C GLY A 62 2.60 -7.64 8.49
N MET A 63 1.43 -7.52 7.87
CA MET A 63 1.20 -8.07 6.53
C MET A 63 1.90 -7.24 5.46
N GLN A 64 2.68 -7.92 4.62
CA GLN A 64 3.23 -7.35 3.40
C GLN A 64 2.13 -7.20 2.36
N ILE A 65 1.79 -5.94 2.05
CA ILE A 65 0.76 -5.61 1.07
C ILE A 65 1.34 -5.11 -0.25
N ILE A 66 2.55 -4.52 -0.27
CA ILE A 66 3.23 -4.09 -1.50
C ILE A 66 4.47 -4.97 -1.73
N ARG A 67 4.67 -5.43 -2.96
CA ARG A 67 5.82 -6.25 -3.38
C ARG A 67 6.16 -6.13 -4.85
N GLY A 68 7.38 -6.50 -5.23
CA GLY A 68 7.85 -6.53 -6.61
C GLY A 68 8.00 -5.16 -7.27
N ILE A 69 7.85 -4.06 -6.50
CA ILE A 69 7.97 -2.71 -7.03
C ILE A 69 9.44 -2.40 -7.25
N ARG A 70 9.79 -1.86 -8.42
CA ARG A 70 11.13 -1.36 -8.73
C ARG A 70 11.05 0.05 -9.27
N LYS A 71 12.14 0.79 -9.15
CA LYS A 71 12.23 2.14 -9.74
C LYS A 71 12.23 2.03 -11.28
N ASP A 72 11.39 2.82 -11.92
CA ASP A 72 11.25 2.91 -13.37
C ASP A 72 11.14 4.40 -13.78
N GLY A 73 12.25 4.98 -14.21
CA GLY A 73 12.37 6.42 -14.46
C GLY A 73 12.02 7.25 -13.21
N GLU A 74 10.96 8.06 -13.32
CA GLU A 74 10.46 8.94 -12.26
C GLU A 74 9.39 8.29 -11.36
N VAL A 75 8.98 7.06 -11.67
CA VAL A 75 7.98 6.31 -10.91
C VAL A 75 8.57 5.03 -10.33
N TYR A 76 7.75 4.32 -9.55
CA TYR A 76 8.05 3.00 -9.02
C TYR A 76 6.93 2.06 -9.46
N ASP A 77 7.24 1.04 -10.26
CA ASP A 77 6.24 0.27 -11.01
C ASP A 77 6.61 -1.23 -11.05
N GLY A 78 5.77 -2.04 -11.71
CA GLY A 78 6.00 -3.46 -11.99
C GLY A 78 5.56 -4.41 -10.87
N GLY A 79 5.17 -3.87 -9.72
CA GLY A 79 4.80 -4.65 -8.54
C GLY A 79 3.30 -4.85 -8.37
N LYS A 80 2.94 -5.36 -7.19
CA LYS A 80 1.58 -5.64 -6.76
C LYS A 80 1.25 -4.98 -5.44
N ILE A 81 -0.02 -4.64 -5.26
CA ILE A 81 -0.60 -4.24 -3.98
C ILE A 81 -1.80 -5.13 -3.65
N LEU A 82 -1.84 -5.69 -2.44
CA LEU A 82 -3.00 -6.37 -1.87
C LEU A 82 -3.86 -5.34 -1.13
N ASP A 83 -5.17 -5.35 -1.39
CA ASP A 83 -6.15 -4.78 -0.48
C ASP A 83 -6.67 -5.88 0.46
N PRO A 84 -6.25 -5.91 1.74
CA PRO A 84 -6.66 -6.97 2.66
C PRO A 84 -8.14 -6.88 3.07
N GLU A 85 -8.83 -5.77 2.79
CA GLU A 85 -10.26 -5.64 3.08
C GLU A 85 -11.13 -6.41 2.08
N ASN A 86 -10.70 -6.54 0.83
CA ASN A 86 -11.40 -7.31 -0.21
C ASN A 86 -10.62 -8.54 -0.70
N GLY A 87 -9.39 -8.74 -0.22
CA GLY A 87 -8.54 -9.89 -0.55
C GLY A 87 -7.97 -9.86 -1.98
N MET A 88 -8.16 -8.78 -2.72
CA MET A 88 -7.79 -8.67 -4.13
C MET A 88 -6.41 -8.06 -4.30
N GLU A 89 -5.72 -8.50 -5.34
CA GLU A 89 -4.41 -7.99 -5.72
C GLU A 89 -4.46 -7.22 -7.03
N TYR A 90 -3.78 -6.10 -7.02
CA TYR A 90 -3.74 -5.16 -8.13
C TYR A 90 -2.31 -4.95 -8.58
N SER A 91 -2.10 -4.67 -9.87
CA SER A 91 -0.84 -4.05 -10.31
C SER A 91 -0.70 -2.70 -9.63
N CYS A 92 0.51 -2.38 -9.19
CA CYS A 92 0.77 -1.21 -8.36
C CYS A 92 1.83 -0.31 -9.00
N LYS A 93 1.52 0.99 -9.04
CA LYS A 93 2.43 2.06 -9.41
C LYS A 93 2.43 3.12 -8.32
N ILE A 94 3.61 3.58 -7.93
CA ILE A 94 3.81 4.60 -6.91
C ILE A 94 4.55 5.78 -7.52
N THR A 95 4.00 6.98 -7.31
CA THR A 95 4.65 8.24 -7.66
C THR A 95 4.88 9.05 -6.39
N VAL A 96 6.11 9.50 -6.19
CA VAL A 96 6.44 10.40 -5.07
C VAL A 96 6.14 11.83 -5.49
N ILE A 97 5.25 12.50 -4.77
CA ILE A 97 4.75 13.84 -5.12
C ILE A 97 4.92 14.81 -3.94
N ASP A 98 4.58 16.08 -4.14
CA ASP A 98 4.55 17.13 -3.10
C ASP A 98 5.89 17.23 -2.32
N GLY A 99 7.00 17.24 -3.06
CA GLY A 99 8.36 17.29 -2.48
C GLY A 99 8.69 16.09 -1.59
N GLY A 100 8.02 14.95 -1.78
CA GLY A 100 8.19 13.76 -0.97
C GLY A 100 7.23 13.65 0.21
N LYS A 101 6.31 14.60 0.41
CA LYS A 101 5.35 14.57 1.52
C LYS A 101 4.15 13.66 1.27
N LYS A 102 3.92 13.27 0.02
CA LYS A 102 2.80 12.41 -0.39
C LYS A 102 3.24 11.35 -1.41
N LEU A 103 2.48 10.28 -1.48
CA LEU A 103 2.52 9.32 -2.58
C LEU A 103 1.18 9.31 -3.28
N ASP A 104 1.20 9.21 -4.60
CA ASP A 104 0.08 8.66 -5.36
C ASP A 104 0.34 7.16 -5.55
N VAL A 105 -0.52 6.33 -4.94
CA VAL A 105 -0.46 4.87 -5.02
C VAL A 105 -1.63 4.39 -5.88
N ARG A 106 -1.31 3.91 -7.08
CA ARG A 106 -2.31 3.47 -8.06
C ARG A 106 -2.37 1.95 -8.13
N GLY A 107 -3.55 1.39 -7.86
CA GLY A 107 -3.89 -0.02 -8.06
C GLY A 107 -4.76 -0.20 -9.31
N TYR A 108 -4.45 -1.16 -10.18
CA TYR A 108 -5.22 -1.44 -11.40
C TYR A 108 -5.23 -2.93 -11.81
N LEU A 109 -6.22 -3.32 -12.63
CA LEU A 109 -6.34 -4.67 -13.20
C LEU A 109 -5.99 -4.63 -14.70
N GLY A 110 -4.94 -5.35 -15.10
CA GLY A 110 -4.51 -5.39 -16.50
C GLY A 110 -3.87 -4.07 -16.95
N ILE A 111 -4.62 -3.23 -17.66
CA ILE A 111 -4.16 -1.91 -18.14
C ILE A 111 -4.34 -0.84 -17.07
N SER A 112 -3.37 0.08 -16.96
CA SER A 112 -3.36 1.12 -15.92
C SER A 112 -4.53 2.11 -16.00
N LEU A 113 -5.24 2.18 -17.11
CA LEU A 113 -6.44 3.02 -17.30
C LEU A 113 -7.62 2.56 -16.43
N LEU A 114 -7.72 1.26 -16.12
CA LEU A 114 -8.80 0.69 -15.30
C LEU A 114 -8.31 0.41 -13.87
N GLY A 115 -8.27 1.47 -13.07
CA GLY A 115 -7.79 1.41 -11.68
C GLY A 115 -8.14 2.64 -10.85
N ARG A 116 -7.72 2.61 -9.60
CA ARG A 116 -7.92 3.68 -8.62
C ARG A 116 -6.57 4.18 -8.11
N THR A 117 -6.50 5.46 -7.79
CA THR A 117 -5.34 6.07 -7.15
C THR A 117 -5.75 6.55 -5.77
N GLN A 118 -4.98 6.17 -4.76
CA GLN A 118 -5.08 6.72 -3.41
C GLN A 118 -3.89 7.64 -3.14
N THR A 119 -4.13 8.76 -2.47
CA THR A 119 -3.06 9.61 -1.98
C THR A 119 -2.70 9.19 -0.55
N TRP A 120 -1.44 8.84 -0.33
CA TRP A 120 -0.90 8.53 0.99
C TRP A 120 -0.08 9.71 1.50
N ILE A 121 -0.13 9.97 2.80
CA ILE A 121 0.51 11.11 3.43
C ILE A 121 1.70 10.60 4.25
N ARG A 122 2.87 11.22 4.11
CA ARG A 122 4.04 10.83 4.91
C ARG A 122 3.75 11.06 6.39
N ASP A 123 3.99 10.04 7.20
CA ASP A 123 3.94 10.15 8.65
C ASP A 123 5.31 10.68 9.12
N GLN A 124 5.30 11.75 9.92
CA GLN A 124 6.51 12.41 10.43
C GLN A 124 7.01 11.77 11.71
#